data_AF-A0A7C4HI72-F1
#
_entry.id   AF-A0A7C4HI72-F1
#
_cell.length_a   1.000
_cell.length_b   1.000
_cell.length_c   1.000
_cell.angle_alpha   90.00
_cell.angle_beta   90.00
_cell.angle_gamma   90.00
#
_symmetry.space_group_name_H-M   'P 1'
#
loop_
_entity.id
_entity.type
_entity.pdbx_description
1 polymer ?
#
loop_
_entity_poly.entity_id
_entity_poly.type
_entity_poly.pdbx_seq_one_letter_code
_entity_poly.pdbx_strand_id
1 'polypeptide(L)'
;MNTTKKATLLAAIFTLALSLAACAPGLPNDFNQAVANLQNGMSEYLVDNGQMKMMGEINSAPALVDIDQNGTTDLVVGDAYGFIEVLINDSAVGFNIVDSYYLEGHDGPYYFCDEAVPLLIDADGITNDWEMLVGCGDGAVLYVDFNDLVFVPAYSWIGPATSNGATVTVASGYATTAVSDADLDGTPDLVVGAGDGAMAFYKNVGTATEPVIQMEGIGFDFGDRAAIASADLDGNGIDDYVVGNADGEIWACAGPTDNCALVLQTEGANAKPSVGDFNHDGLQDLVIGLSNGSIMAITAVAQP
;
A
#
# COMPACT_ATOMS: atom_id res chain seq x y z
N MET A 1 -25.77 -19.20 -7.94
CA MET A 1 -24.71 -19.78 -8.80
C MET A 1 -23.46 -18.95 -8.51
N ASN A 2 -22.34 -19.41 -7.96
CA ASN A 2 -21.81 -20.75 -7.76
C ASN A 2 -20.74 -20.68 -6.64
N THR A 3 -21.14 -20.80 -5.37
CA THR A 3 -20.23 -20.78 -4.21
C THR A 3 -19.31 -22.00 -4.14
N THR A 4 -19.56 -23.00 -4.97
CA THR A 4 -18.76 -24.23 -5.06
C THR A 4 -17.48 -24.06 -5.90
N LYS A 5 -17.34 -22.98 -6.68
CA LYS A 5 -16.10 -22.70 -7.44
C LYS A 5 -15.00 -22.03 -6.61
N LYS A 6 -15.33 -21.11 -5.69
CA LYS A 6 -14.35 -20.46 -4.78
C LYS A 6 -13.56 -21.48 -3.94
N ALA A 7 -14.24 -22.52 -3.44
CA ALA A 7 -13.60 -23.58 -2.65
C ALA A 7 -12.65 -24.50 -3.45
N THR A 8 -12.75 -24.52 -4.78
CA THR A 8 -11.89 -25.38 -5.62
C THR A 8 -10.64 -24.65 -6.11
N LEU A 9 -10.66 -23.31 -6.14
CA LEU A 9 -9.50 -22.48 -6.48
C LEU A 9 -8.54 -22.33 -5.28
N LEU A 10 -9.08 -22.11 -4.07
CA LEU A 10 -8.28 -22.07 -2.83
C LEU A 10 -7.48 -23.36 -2.61
N ALA A 11 -8.05 -24.53 -2.92
CA ALA A 11 -7.36 -25.82 -2.79
C ALA A 11 -6.27 -26.04 -3.86
N ALA A 12 -6.43 -25.46 -5.06
CA ALA A 12 -5.42 -25.53 -6.12
C ALA A 12 -4.23 -24.60 -5.84
N ILE A 13 -4.47 -23.42 -5.27
CA ILE A 13 -3.45 -22.48 -4.78
C ILE A 13 -2.62 -23.13 -3.65
N PHE A 14 -3.30 -23.83 -2.72
CA PHE A 14 -2.63 -24.56 -1.61
C PHE A 14 -1.74 -25.71 -2.07
N THR A 15 -2.00 -26.31 -3.24
CA THR A 15 -1.21 -27.42 -3.78
C THR A 15 0.02 -26.93 -4.57
N LEU A 16 0.01 -25.67 -5.04
CA LEU A 16 1.15 -25.05 -5.72
C LEU A 16 2.16 -24.47 -4.72
N ALA A 17 1.69 -23.84 -3.64
CA ALA A 17 2.52 -23.26 -2.57
C ALA A 17 3.41 -24.31 -1.86
N LEU A 18 2.90 -25.54 -1.68
CA LEU A 18 3.68 -26.64 -1.10
C LEU A 18 4.77 -27.23 -2.02
N SER A 19 4.85 -26.79 -3.28
CA SER A 19 5.81 -27.31 -4.27
C SER A 19 6.95 -26.35 -4.64
N LEU A 20 6.94 -25.12 -4.13
CA LEU A 20 7.99 -24.12 -4.37
C LEU A 20 8.96 -23.94 -3.18
N ALA A 21 8.71 -24.55 -2.02
CA ALA A 21 9.62 -24.56 -0.88
C ALA A 21 10.89 -25.43 -1.07
N ALA A 22 11.19 -25.86 -2.30
CA ALA A 22 12.29 -26.77 -2.60
C ALA A 22 13.18 -26.30 -3.76
N CYS A 23 13.56 -25.01 -3.82
CA CYS A 23 14.74 -24.63 -4.61
C CYS A 23 15.38 -23.27 -4.23
N ALA A 24 15.91 -23.14 -3.02
CA ALA A 24 17.09 -22.28 -2.75
C ALA A 24 17.68 -22.63 -1.38
N PRO A 25 18.77 -23.43 -1.30
CA PRO A 25 19.46 -23.64 -0.03
C PRO A 25 20.19 -22.35 0.34
N GLY A 26 19.57 -21.51 1.17
CA GLY A 26 20.19 -20.27 1.67
C GLY A 26 19.28 -19.08 1.97
N LEU A 27 17.96 -19.20 1.82
CA LEU A 27 17.07 -18.10 2.21
C LEU A 27 17.02 -17.95 3.75
N PRO A 28 17.13 -16.73 4.31
CA PRO A 28 16.97 -16.50 5.73
C PRO A 28 15.64 -17.09 6.23
N ASN A 29 15.58 -17.52 7.50
CA ASN A 29 14.33 -17.99 8.11
C ASN A 29 13.23 -16.92 8.03
N ASP A 30 13.66 -15.67 7.97
CA ASP A 30 12.86 -14.45 8.02
C ASP A 30 12.03 -14.28 6.73
N PHE A 31 12.61 -14.57 5.54
CA PHE A 31 11.87 -14.60 4.26
C PHE A 31 10.72 -15.62 4.24
N ASN A 32 10.96 -16.84 4.74
CA ASN A 32 9.92 -17.86 4.77
C ASN A 32 8.79 -17.48 5.75
N GLN A 33 9.11 -16.70 6.79
CA GLN A 33 8.14 -16.22 7.77
C GLN A 33 7.26 -15.11 7.17
N ALA A 34 7.84 -14.11 6.50
CA ALA A 34 7.09 -13.07 5.79
C ALA A 34 6.12 -13.67 4.77
N VAL A 35 6.60 -14.61 3.94
CA VAL A 35 5.77 -15.33 2.96
C VAL A 35 4.69 -16.17 3.65
N ALA A 36 5.00 -16.85 4.75
CA ALA A 36 4.04 -17.68 5.48
C ALA A 36 2.93 -16.85 6.17
N ASN A 37 3.25 -15.66 6.68
CA ASN A 37 2.30 -14.74 7.31
C ASN A 37 1.23 -14.29 6.31
N LEU A 38 1.61 -14.11 5.04
CA LEU A 38 0.67 -13.77 3.96
C LEU A 38 -0.09 -14.98 3.39
N GLN A 39 0.46 -16.20 3.49
CA GLN A 39 -0.10 -17.40 2.84
C GLN A 39 -1.06 -18.24 3.72
N ASN A 40 -0.94 -18.19 5.06
CA ASN A 40 -1.68 -19.07 5.95
C ASN A 40 -2.65 -18.29 6.85
N GLY A 41 -3.93 -18.71 6.89
CA GLY A 41 -4.91 -18.19 7.86
C GLY A 41 -5.87 -17.11 7.37
N MET A 42 -5.90 -16.83 6.06
CA MET A 42 -6.73 -15.79 5.48
C MET A 42 -8.22 -15.95 5.82
N SER A 43 -8.79 -15.02 6.61
CA SER A 43 -10.22 -14.74 6.55
C SER A 43 -10.47 -13.59 5.59
N GLU A 44 -10.89 -13.94 4.36
CA GLU A 44 -11.34 -12.96 3.37
C GLU A 44 -12.67 -12.36 3.86
N TYR A 45 -12.69 -11.05 4.09
CA TYR A 45 -13.92 -10.30 4.15
C TYR A 45 -13.82 -9.12 3.19
N LEU A 46 -14.86 -8.94 2.38
CA LEU A 46 -15.01 -7.71 1.62
C LEU A 46 -15.30 -6.62 2.65
N VAL A 47 -14.44 -5.59 2.70
CA VAL A 47 -14.66 -4.45 3.59
C VAL A 47 -16.02 -3.79 3.30
N ASP A 48 -16.60 -4.06 2.13
CA ASP A 48 -17.90 -3.54 1.76
C ASP A 48 -18.92 -4.49 1.10
N ASN A 49 -20.16 -4.44 1.60
CA ASN A 49 -21.39 -5.04 1.08
C ASN A 49 -22.42 -3.96 0.61
N GLY A 50 -21.97 -2.77 0.21
CA GLY A 50 -22.81 -1.68 -0.33
C GLY A 50 -22.91 -0.41 0.55
N GLN A 51 -21.94 -0.18 1.43
CA GLN A 51 -21.72 0.96 2.31
C GLN A 51 -20.62 1.91 1.80
N MET A 52 -19.64 1.46 1.01
CA MET A 52 -18.66 2.34 0.35
C MET A 52 -19.41 3.08 -0.75
N LYS A 53 -19.50 4.39 -0.61
CA LYS A 53 -20.05 5.28 -1.63
C LYS A 53 -18.92 5.89 -2.45
N MET A 54 -17.93 5.09 -2.84
CA MET A 54 -16.83 5.52 -3.69
C MET A 54 -17.40 6.12 -4.98
N MET A 55 -17.19 7.40 -5.23
CA MET A 55 -17.73 8.09 -6.42
C MET A 55 -17.04 7.66 -7.73
N GLY A 56 -16.10 6.70 -7.68
CA GLY A 56 -15.49 6.08 -8.85
C GLY A 56 -15.77 4.59 -9.08
N GLU A 57 -16.12 3.82 -8.05
CA GLU A 57 -16.31 2.35 -8.08
C GLU A 57 -15.21 1.51 -8.81
N ILE A 58 -14.08 2.07 -9.22
CA ILE A 58 -13.01 1.37 -9.97
C ILE A 58 -11.61 1.78 -9.54
N ASN A 59 -10.67 0.84 -9.63
CA ASN A 59 -9.26 0.96 -9.19
C ASN A 59 -9.11 1.52 -7.76
N SER A 60 -9.70 0.86 -6.77
CA SER A 60 -9.50 1.24 -5.36
C SER A 60 -8.02 1.12 -4.97
N ALA A 61 -7.55 2.08 -4.18
CA ALA A 61 -6.17 2.15 -3.70
C ALA A 61 -6.18 2.46 -2.19
N PRO A 62 -6.24 1.42 -1.33
CA PRO A 62 -6.34 1.61 0.11
C PRO A 62 -4.99 2.02 0.71
N ALA A 63 -5.06 2.79 1.78
CA ALA A 63 -3.99 3.04 2.74
C ALA A 63 -4.55 2.87 4.15
N LEU A 64 -3.82 2.15 5.00
CA LEU A 64 -4.14 1.93 6.41
C LEU A 64 -3.51 3.03 7.26
N VAL A 65 -4.30 3.63 8.14
CA VAL A 65 -3.86 4.69 9.06
C VAL A 65 -4.89 4.84 10.19
N ASP A 66 -4.47 5.18 11.40
CA ASP A 66 -5.38 5.64 12.47
C ASP A 66 -5.50 7.17 12.35
N ILE A 67 -6.42 7.64 11.51
CA ILE A 67 -6.44 9.06 11.10
C ILE A 67 -7.08 9.95 12.17
N ASP A 68 -8.03 9.40 12.95
CA ASP A 68 -8.70 10.11 14.03
C ASP A 68 -8.07 9.85 15.43
N GLN A 69 -7.07 8.96 15.48
CA GLN A 69 -6.32 8.56 16.67
C GLN A 69 -7.19 7.93 17.76
N ASN A 70 -8.24 7.23 17.34
CA ASN A 70 -9.11 6.49 18.25
C ASN A 70 -8.52 5.13 18.67
N GLY A 71 -7.39 4.72 18.08
CA GLY A 71 -6.72 3.45 18.34
C GLY A 71 -7.24 2.29 17.51
N THR A 72 -8.05 2.55 16.48
CA THR A 72 -8.46 1.58 15.47
C THR A 72 -7.96 2.02 14.10
N THR A 73 -7.66 1.06 13.22
CA THR A 73 -7.13 1.38 11.89
C THR A 73 -8.26 1.77 10.94
N ASP A 74 -8.16 2.96 10.36
CA ASP A 74 -9.05 3.50 9.33
C ASP A 74 -8.56 3.16 7.91
N LEU A 75 -9.37 3.50 6.91
CA LEU A 75 -9.01 3.40 5.51
C LEU A 75 -9.05 4.76 4.82
N VAL A 76 -7.97 5.08 4.12
CA VAL A 76 -7.94 6.17 3.13
C VAL A 76 -7.83 5.55 1.75
N VAL A 77 -8.82 5.78 0.90
CA VAL A 77 -8.96 5.04 -0.36
C VAL A 77 -8.99 6.00 -1.54
N GLY A 78 -7.98 5.89 -2.40
CA GLY A 78 -7.95 6.55 -3.70
C GLY A 78 -8.71 5.77 -4.78
N ASP A 79 -9.08 6.44 -5.87
CA ASP A 79 -9.76 5.82 -7.01
C ASP A 79 -9.23 6.28 -8.39
N ALA A 80 -9.79 5.68 -9.46
CA ALA A 80 -9.40 6.00 -10.84
C ALA A 80 -9.65 7.46 -11.25
N TYR A 81 -10.58 8.16 -10.60
CA TYR A 81 -10.99 9.52 -10.95
C TYR A 81 -10.30 10.57 -10.09
N GLY A 82 -9.39 10.15 -9.22
CA GLY A 82 -8.61 11.05 -8.37
C GLY A 82 -9.33 11.52 -7.14
N PHE A 83 -10.41 10.85 -6.74
CA PHE A 83 -11.01 11.05 -5.43
C PHE A 83 -10.24 10.26 -4.38
N ILE A 84 -10.16 10.83 -3.18
CA ILE A 84 -9.67 10.15 -1.99
C ILE A 84 -10.77 10.22 -0.92
N GLU A 85 -11.31 9.07 -0.51
CA GLU A 85 -12.32 8.93 0.53
C GLU A 85 -11.65 8.39 1.81
N VAL A 86 -11.91 9.03 2.94
CA VAL A 86 -11.56 8.55 4.27
C VAL A 86 -12.75 7.81 4.85
N LEU A 87 -12.52 6.63 5.41
CA LEU A 87 -13.51 5.77 6.02
C LEU A 87 -13.09 5.48 7.46
N ILE A 88 -13.87 6.01 8.40
CA ILE A 88 -13.59 5.90 9.84
C ILE A 88 -14.10 4.57 10.36
N ASN A 89 -13.19 3.79 10.94
CA ASN A 89 -13.44 2.54 11.62
C ASN A 89 -13.64 2.79 13.12
N ASP A 90 -14.46 1.96 13.77
CA ASP A 90 -14.59 1.93 15.23
C ASP A 90 -14.33 0.54 15.84
N SER A 91 -13.87 -0.40 15.01
CA SER A 91 -13.65 -1.80 15.39
C SER A 91 -12.16 -2.12 15.46
N ALA A 92 -11.74 -2.65 16.60
CA ALA A 92 -10.38 -3.17 16.78
C ALA A 92 -10.17 -4.56 16.12
N VAL A 93 -11.23 -5.22 15.65
CA VAL A 93 -11.13 -6.53 15.00
C VAL A 93 -11.87 -6.46 13.67
N GLY A 94 -11.14 -6.11 12.61
CA GLY A 94 -11.70 -5.84 11.28
C GLY A 94 -12.37 -4.47 11.18
N PHE A 95 -13.15 -4.26 10.11
CA PHE A 95 -13.73 -2.95 9.79
C PHE A 95 -15.22 -2.85 10.14
N ASN A 96 -15.58 -1.84 10.92
CA ASN A 96 -16.94 -1.34 11.06
C ASN A 96 -16.94 0.17 10.75
N ILE A 97 -17.27 0.50 9.50
CA ILE A 97 -17.21 1.88 9.03
C ILE A 97 -18.38 2.68 9.61
N VAL A 98 -18.07 3.69 10.41
CA VAL A 98 -19.06 4.54 11.10
C VAL A 98 -19.22 5.93 10.49
N ASP A 99 -18.22 6.40 9.76
CA ASP A 99 -18.26 7.67 9.05
C ASP A 99 -17.43 7.60 7.76
N SER A 100 -17.72 8.49 6.81
CA SER A 100 -16.85 8.68 5.65
C SER A 100 -16.92 10.11 5.09
N TYR A 101 -15.79 10.58 4.55
CA TYR A 101 -15.71 11.90 3.92
C TYR A 101 -14.64 11.94 2.83
N TYR A 102 -14.80 12.85 1.88
CA TYR A 102 -13.81 13.06 0.82
C TYR A 102 -12.80 14.13 1.22
N LEU A 103 -11.53 13.88 0.90
CA LEU A 103 -10.49 14.90 0.98
C LEU A 103 -10.65 15.88 -0.18
N GLU A 104 -10.63 17.19 0.10
CA GLU A 104 -10.68 18.20 -0.96
C GLU A 104 -9.37 18.19 -1.76
N GLY A 105 -9.46 18.30 -3.09
CA GLY A 105 -8.33 18.27 -4.01
C GLY A 105 -8.04 19.63 -4.70
N HIS A 106 -7.03 19.69 -5.57
CA HIS A 106 -6.45 20.95 -6.08
C HIS A 106 -7.29 21.55 -7.21
N ASP A 107 -7.64 20.72 -8.20
CA ASP A 107 -8.29 21.18 -9.45
C ASP A 107 -9.82 21.11 -9.40
N GLY A 108 -10.40 21.20 -8.21
CA GLY A 108 -11.83 21.18 -7.99
C GLY A 108 -12.19 20.53 -6.66
N PRO A 109 -13.48 20.52 -6.27
CA PRO A 109 -13.88 19.81 -5.06
C PRO A 109 -13.50 18.32 -5.22
N TYR A 110 -12.58 17.88 -4.37
CA TYR A 110 -12.18 16.48 -4.18
C TYR A 110 -11.29 15.81 -5.26
N TYR A 111 -10.70 16.55 -6.20
CA TYR A 111 -9.84 15.96 -7.25
C TYR A 111 -8.33 16.17 -7.00
N PHE A 112 -7.58 15.07 -6.86
CA PHE A 112 -6.11 15.07 -6.74
C PHE A 112 -5.43 14.85 -8.10
N CYS A 113 -5.53 13.64 -8.64
CA CYS A 113 -5.02 13.24 -9.94
C CYS A 113 -5.64 11.91 -10.39
N ASP A 114 -5.74 11.64 -11.69
CA ASP A 114 -6.23 10.35 -12.19
C ASP A 114 -5.48 9.17 -11.55
N GLU A 115 -6.19 8.07 -11.24
CA GLU A 115 -5.67 6.89 -10.54
C GLU A 115 -4.91 7.19 -9.24
N ALA A 116 -5.43 8.08 -8.40
CA ALA A 116 -4.83 8.45 -7.12
C ALA A 116 -4.55 7.23 -6.22
N VAL A 117 -3.30 7.13 -5.75
CA VAL A 117 -2.86 6.12 -4.78
C VAL A 117 -2.31 6.86 -3.54
N PRO A 118 -3.10 6.98 -2.47
CA PRO A 118 -2.64 7.64 -1.25
C PRO A 118 -1.66 6.75 -0.47
N LEU A 119 -0.71 7.40 0.20
CA LEU A 119 0.09 6.85 1.29
C LEU A 119 0.18 7.94 2.36
N LEU A 120 -0.28 7.65 3.57
CA LEU A 120 -0.11 8.56 4.70
C LEU A 120 1.19 8.22 5.43
N ILE A 121 1.91 9.27 5.81
CA ILE A 121 3.18 9.18 6.53
C ILE A 121 3.18 10.23 7.64
N ASP A 122 3.87 9.95 8.74
CA ASP A 122 4.25 10.94 9.74
C ASP A 122 5.68 11.38 9.42
N ALA A 123 5.82 12.39 8.54
CA ALA A 123 7.11 12.80 7.98
C ALA A 123 7.90 13.71 8.93
N ASP A 124 7.22 14.47 9.79
CA ASP A 124 7.86 15.42 10.70
C ASP A 124 7.90 14.95 12.17
N GLY A 125 7.24 13.82 12.47
CA GLY A 125 7.17 13.24 13.81
C GLY A 125 6.22 13.98 14.75
N ILE A 126 5.38 14.87 14.21
CA ILE A 126 4.39 15.62 14.97
C ILE A 126 3.10 14.81 15.01
N THR A 127 2.75 14.37 16.21
CA THR A 127 1.47 13.69 16.46
C THR A 127 0.30 14.55 15.95
N ASN A 128 -0.59 13.95 15.15
CA ASN A 128 -1.76 14.59 14.54
C ASN A 128 -1.44 15.50 13.35
N ASP A 129 -0.22 15.43 12.84
CA ASP A 129 0.15 15.96 11.54
C ASP A 129 0.49 14.76 10.66
N TRP A 130 -0.43 14.42 9.76
CA TRP A 130 -0.15 13.39 8.76
C TRP A 130 0.23 14.12 7.48
N GLU A 131 1.25 13.65 6.79
CA GLU A 131 1.50 14.00 5.39
C GLU A 131 0.95 12.89 4.51
N MET A 132 0.65 13.23 3.26
CA MET A 132 0.21 12.27 2.27
C MET A 132 1.00 12.40 0.99
N LEU A 133 1.56 11.28 0.56
CA LEU A 133 2.03 11.09 -0.81
C LEU A 133 0.88 10.57 -1.66
N VAL A 134 0.75 11.07 -2.88
CA VAL A 134 -0.24 10.56 -3.84
C VAL A 134 0.47 10.19 -5.14
N GLY A 135 0.48 8.90 -5.44
CA GLY A 135 0.88 8.40 -6.74
C GLY A 135 -0.23 8.62 -7.78
N CYS A 136 0.14 9.07 -8.96
CA CYS A 136 -0.78 9.44 -10.03
C CYS A 136 -0.62 8.56 -11.28
N GLY A 137 -1.70 8.43 -12.05
CA GLY A 137 -1.76 7.66 -13.30
C GLY A 137 -0.83 8.17 -14.40
N ASP A 138 -0.50 9.47 -14.39
CA ASP A 138 0.50 10.06 -15.29
C ASP A 138 1.95 9.85 -14.84
N GLY A 139 2.14 9.21 -13.67
CA GLY A 139 3.43 8.87 -13.09
C GLY A 139 3.96 9.93 -12.12
N ALA A 140 3.25 11.03 -11.90
CA ALA A 140 3.64 12.02 -10.91
C ALA A 140 3.45 11.50 -9.47
N VAL A 141 4.29 11.99 -8.56
CA VAL A 141 4.08 11.86 -7.11
C VAL A 141 3.79 13.25 -6.55
N LEU A 142 2.63 13.40 -5.93
CA LEU A 142 2.23 14.60 -5.21
C LEU A 142 2.58 14.46 -3.74
N TYR A 143 2.90 15.59 -3.09
CA TYR A 143 3.07 15.68 -1.65
C TYR A 143 2.05 16.67 -1.10
N VAL A 144 1.29 16.22 -0.11
CA VAL A 144 0.22 16.96 0.54
C VAL A 144 0.54 17.01 2.03
N ASP A 145 0.65 18.22 2.57
CA ASP A 145 0.89 18.48 3.99
C ASP A 145 -0.45 18.93 4.60
N PHE A 146 -0.85 18.26 5.68
CA PHE A 146 -2.07 18.55 6.42
C PHE A 146 -1.81 19.33 7.72
N ASN A 147 -1.13 20.48 7.66
CA ASN A 147 -1.00 21.43 8.77
C ASN A 147 -2.25 21.46 9.69
N ASP A 148 -2.14 20.88 10.89
CA ASP A 148 -3.18 20.78 11.92
C ASP A 148 -4.47 20.03 11.50
N LEU A 149 -4.51 18.69 11.64
CA LEU A 149 -5.76 17.90 11.51
C LEU A 149 -6.71 18.11 12.70
N VAL A 150 -7.30 19.31 12.77
CA VAL A 150 -8.54 19.58 13.51
C VAL A 150 -9.70 19.52 12.52
N PHE A 151 -10.24 18.33 12.26
CA PHE A 151 -11.58 18.01 11.69
C PHE A 151 -12.41 19.15 11.02
N VAL A 152 -11.85 19.96 10.09
CA VAL A 152 -12.49 20.94 9.17
C VAL A 152 -11.41 21.39 8.14
N PRO A 153 -11.74 21.73 6.86
CA PRO A 153 -10.78 21.73 5.77
C PRO A 153 -9.98 23.04 5.72
N ALA A 154 -8.73 23.00 6.18
CA ALA A 154 -7.74 23.99 5.84
C ALA A 154 -6.38 23.30 5.77
N TYR A 155 -5.90 23.04 4.57
CA TYR A 155 -4.55 22.54 4.31
C TYR A 155 -3.89 23.47 3.28
N SER A 156 -2.56 23.56 3.32
CA SER A 156 -1.81 24.31 2.32
C SER A 156 -1.25 23.37 1.26
N TRP A 157 -1.66 23.54 0.01
CA TRP A 157 -1.03 22.90 -1.14
C TRP A 157 0.46 23.23 -1.19
N ILE A 158 1.33 22.24 -0.98
CA ILE A 158 2.79 22.43 -1.05
C ILE A 158 3.33 22.19 -2.47
N GLY A 159 2.55 21.54 -3.34
CA GLY A 159 2.89 21.31 -4.75
C GLY A 159 3.44 19.89 -4.98
N PRO A 160 3.95 19.58 -6.19
CA PRO A 160 4.49 18.26 -6.48
C PRO A 160 5.67 17.93 -5.56
N ALA A 161 5.83 16.66 -5.18
CA ALA A 161 7.06 16.21 -4.51
C ALA A 161 8.24 16.51 -5.45
N THR A 162 9.31 17.16 -4.95
CA THR A 162 10.45 17.53 -5.80
C THR A 162 11.76 16.85 -5.40
N SER A 163 12.49 16.36 -6.39
CA SER A 163 13.89 15.94 -6.31
C SER A 163 14.74 16.97 -7.06
N ASN A 164 15.60 17.70 -6.34
CA ASN A 164 16.41 18.80 -6.90
C ASN A 164 15.58 19.87 -7.65
N GLY A 165 14.36 20.15 -7.20
CA GLY A 165 13.47 21.14 -7.82
C GLY A 165 12.72 20.66 -9.07
N ALA A 166 12.80 19.37 -9.41
CA ALA A 166 11.99 18.71 -10.43
C ALA A 166 10.98 17.75 -9.78
N THR A 167 9.76 17.67 -10.31
CA THR A 167 8.73 16.74 -9.83
C THR A 167 9.26 15.30 -9.85
N VAL A 168 9.03 14.55 -8.77
CA VAL A 168 9.26 13.11 -8.76
C VAL A 168 8.23 12.49 -9.71
N THR A 169 8.72 11.85 -10.77
CA THR A 169 7.89 11.26 -11.81
C THR A 169 8.53 9.99 -12.33
N VAL A 170 7.73 8.94 -12.46
CA VAL A 170 8.09 7.72 -13.21
C VAL A 170 7.54 7.82 -14.63
N ALA A 171 8.40 7.67 -15.63
CA ALA A 171 8.06 7.99 -17.02
C ALA A 171 7.02 7.04 -17.65
N SER A 172 6.86 5.84 -17.10
CA SER A 172 5.90 4.83 -17.55
C SER A 172 4.48 5.04 -17.00
N GLY A 173 4.26 6.04 -16.14
CA GLY A 173 2.96 6.32 -15.53
C GLY A 173 2.67 5.45 -14.31
N TYR A 174 1.44 5.55 -13.80
CA TYR A 174 0.89 4.72 -12.70
C TYR A 174 1.80 4.67 -11.46
N ALA A 175 2.18 5.84 -10.95
CA ALA A 175 3.00 5.93 -9.76
C ALA A 175 2.26 5.40 -8.53
N THR A 176 2.99 4.73 -7.66
CA THR A 176 2.55 4.28 -6.34
C THR A 176 3.75 4.37 -5.42
N THR A 177 3.55 4.75 -4.17
CA THR A 177 4.63 5.12 -3.28
C THR A 177 4.68 4.23 -2.05
N ALA A 178 5.89 3.95 -1.59
CA ALA A 178 6.20 3.39 -0.28
C ALA A 178 7.37 4.17 0.33
N VAL A 179 7.45 4.18 1.66
CA VAL A 179 8.57 4.76 2.41
C VAL A 179 9.22 3.65 3.23
N SER A 180 10.55 3.54 3.12
CA SER A 180 11.35 2.50 3.80
C SER A 180 12.80 2.92 3.83
N ASP A 181 13.60 2.44 4.78
CA ASP A 181 15.07 2.56 4.76
C ASP A 181 15.66 1.57 3.73
N ALA A 182 15.67 1.96 2.45
CA ALA A 182 15.92 1.05 1.33
C ALA A 182 17.41 0.72 1.16
N ASP A 183 18.31 1.59 1.63
CA ASP A 183 19.76 1.35 1.62
C ASP A 183 20.37 1.02 2.99
N LEU A 184 19.52 0.89 4.02
CA LEU A 184 19.87 0.51 5.39
C LEU A 184 20.82 1.50 6.06
N ASP A 185 20.68 2.79 5.77
CA ASP A 185 21.48 3.87 6.36
C ASP A 185 20.79 4.56 7.56
N GLY A 186 19.55 4.16 7.86
CA GLY A 186 18.73 4.68 8.96
C GLY A 186 17.93 5.92 8.61
N THR A 187 17.89 6.34 7.34
CA THR A 187 17.03 7.43 6.86
C THR A 187 15.94 6.88 5.94
N PRO A 188 14.65 7.29 6.11
CA PRO A 188 13.59 6.81 5.23
C PRO A 188 13.78 7.33 3.79
N ASP A 189 13.75 6.40 2.84
CA ASP A 189 13.81 6.64 1.39
C ASP A 189 12.42 6.56 0.76
N LEU A 190 12.31 7.11 -0.46
CA LEU A 190 11.10 6.97 -1.27
C LEU A 190 11.29 5.86 -2.30
N VAL A 191 10.35 4.93 -2.32
CA VAL A 191 10.27 3.87 -3.33
C VAL A 191 9.00 4.07 -4.15
N VAL A 192 9.13 4.05 -5.48
CA VAL A 192 8.03 4.33 -6.40
C VAL A 192 7.83 3.16 -7.36
N GLY A 193 6.67 2.52 -7.29
CA GLY A 193 6.23 1.55 -8.30
C GLY A 193 5.76 2.26 -9.57
N ALA A 194 5.94 1.62 -10.73
CA ALA A 194 5.72 2.24 -12.03
C ALA A 194 4.92 1.36 -13.00
N GLY A 195 4.37 2.00 -14.03
CA GLY A 195 3.48 1.40 -15.03
C GLY A 195 4.09 0.26 -15.84
N ASP A 196 5.41 0.25 -16.01
CA ASP A 196 6.18 -0.81 -16.69
C ASP A 196 6.63 -1.92 -15.74
N GLY A 197 6.12 -1.94 -14.50
CA GLY A 197 6.41 -2.96 -13.50
C GLY A 197 7.68 -2.71 -12.69
N ALA A 198 8.40 -1.63 -13.01
CA ALA A 198 9.64 -1.28 -12.36
C ALA A 198 9.40 -0.64 -10.98
N MET A 199 10.33 -0.89 -10.05
CA MET A 199 10.47 -0.10 -8.83
C MET A 199 11.62 0.91 -8.96
N ALA A 200 11.32 2.20 -8.83
CA ALA A 200 12.30 3.27 -8.79
C ALA A 200 12.65 3.63 -7.34
N PHE A 201 13.93 3.69 -7.02
CA PHE A 201 14.43 4.01 -5.69
C PHE A 201 14.98 5.43 -5.68
N TYR A 202 14.56 6.19 -4.68
CA TYR A 202 15.03 7.53 -4.45
C TYR A 202 15.52 7.70 -3.02
N LYS A 203 16.84 7.81 -2.88
CA LYS A 203 17.52 8.00 -1.61
C LYS A 203 17.20 9.36 -1.00
N ASN A 204 16.95 9.38 0.30
CA ASN A 204 16.93 10.61 1.08
C ASN A 204 18.36 11.02 1.48
N VAL A 205 18.90 12.05 0.84
CA VAL A 205 20.21 12.61 1.20
C VAL A 205 20.10 13.79 2.19
N GLY A 206 18.89 14.08 2.66
CA GLY A 206 18.56 15.12 3.63
C GLY A 206 18.50 14.57 5.05
N THR A 207 17.42 14.90 5.75
CA THR A 207 17.08 14.30 7.06
C THR A 207 15.69 13.68 7.01
N ALA A 208 15.29 12.97 8.07
CA ALA A 208 13.93 12.43 8.16
C ALA A 208 12.86 13.53 8.05
N THR A 209 13.05 14.67 8.74
CA THR A 209 12.08 15.77 8.81
C THR A 209 12.27 16.85 7.73
N GLU A 210 13.40 16.80 7.00
CA GLU A 210 13.69 17.67 5.85
C GLU A 210 14.27 16.81 4.72
N PRO A 211 13.43 16.01 4.04
CA PRO A 211 13.90 15.05 3.06
C PRO A 211 14.43 15.75 1.80
N VAL A 212 15.54 15.24 1.29
CA VAL A 212 16.09 15.64 -0.01
C VAL A 212 16.24 14.39 -0.85
N ILE A 213 15.23 14.14 -1.68
CA ILE A 213 15.11 12.89 -2.42
C ILE A 213 15.95 12.95 -3.71
N GLN A 214 16.73 11.91 -3.98
CA GLN A 214 17.57 11.77 -5.18
C GLN A 214 17.41 10.38 -5.79
N MET A 215 17.16 10.31 -7.11
CA MET A 215 17.06 9.03 -7.80
C MET A 215 18.38 8.26 -7.72
N GLU A 216 18.32 7.04 -7.17
CA GLU A 216 19.47 6.16 -7.00
C GLU A 216 19.49 5.07 -8.08
N GLY A 217 18.32 4.51 -8.41
CA GLY A 217 18.26 3.41 -9.36
C GLY A 217 16.84 2.96 -9.68
N ILE A 218 16.78 2.00 -10.60
CA ILE A 218 15.57 1.25 -10.94
C ILE A 218 15.90 -0.22 -10.67
N GLY A 219 15.05 -0.88 -9.91
CA GLY A 219 15.20 -2.27 -9.52
C GLY A 219 14.23 -3.19 -10.26
N PHE A 220 13.60 -4.06 -9.46
CA PHE A 220 12.83 -5.23 -9.86
C PHE A 220 11.67 -4.91 -10.81
N ASP A 221 11.33 -5.91 -11.62
CA ASP A 221 10.19 -5.92 -12.53
C ASP A 221 9.18 -6.95 -12.03
N PHE A 222 7.98 -6.48 -11.68
CA PHE A 222 6.87 -7.31 -11.19
C PHE A 222 5.72 -7.41 -12.21
N GLY A 223 5.97 -7.12 -13.48
CA GLY A 223 4.93 -6.99 -14.50
C GLY A 223 4.17 -5.67 -14.39
N ASP A 224 3.40 -5.34 -15.42
CA ASP A 224 2.78 -4.02 -15.60
C ASP A 224 2.11 -3.49 -14.32
N ARG A 225 2.27 -2.18 -14.05
CA ARG A 225 1.69 -1.44 -12.92
C ARG A 225 2.08 -2.02 -11.55
N ALA A 226 3.38 -2.06 -11.25
CA ALA A 226 3.85 -2.44 -9.93
C ALA A 226 3.34 -1.46 -8.87
N ALA A 227 2.60 -1.97 -7.88
CA ALA A 227 2.06 -1.21 -6.77
C ALA A 227 2.63 -1.70 -5.44
N ILE A 228 3.27 -0.80 -4.71
CA ILE A 228 4.13 -1.14 -3.59
C ILE A 228 3.54 -0.71 -2.24
N ALA A 229 3.72 -1.58 -1.26
CA ALA A 229 3.64 -1.26 0.17
C ALA A 229 4.90 -1.79 0.87
N SER A 230 5.31 -1.12 1.96
CA SER A 230 6.43 -1.51 2.81
C SER A 230 5.99 -1.75 4.25
N ALA A 231 6.57 -2.75 4.89
CA ALA A 231 6.44 -3.03 6.32
C ALA A 231 7.40 -4.15 6.75
N ASP A 232 7.82 -4.16 8.01
CA ASP A 232 8.51 -5.31 8.62
C ASP A 232 7.55 -6.51 8.80
N LEU A 233 7.51 -7.44 7.84
CA LEU A 233 6.57 -8.58 7.84
C LEU A 233 7.04 -9.74 8.70
N ASP A 234 8.34 -9.83 8.97
CA ASP A 234 8.97 -10.92 9.72
C ASP A 234 9.47 -10.52 11.13
N GLY A 235 9.40 -9.23 11.47
CA GLY A 235 9.74 -8.69 12.78
C GLY A 235 11.24 -8.50 13.01
N ASN A 236 12.04 -8.42 11.96
CA ASN A 236 13.50 -8.29 12.04
C ASN A 236 13.98 -6.82 12.18
N GLY A 237 13.08 -5.85 12.02
CA GLY A 237 13.34 -4.42 12.08
C GLY A 237 13.80 -3.77 10.76
N ILE A 238 13.70 -4.50 9.64
CA ILE A 238 13.94 -4.01 8.28
C ILE A 238 12.63 -4.17 7.51
N ASP A 239 12.21 -3.11 6.81
CA ASP A 239 10.99 -3.17 6.01
C ASP A 239 11.14 -4.13 4.82
N ASP A 240 10.17 -5.05 4.71
CA ASP A 240 9.92 -5.88 3.54
C ASP A 240 9.02 -5.14 2.55
N TYR A 241 8.89 -5.69 1.33
CA TYR A 241 7.98 -5.15 0.32
C TYR A 241 6.87 -6.13 -0.04
N VAL A 242 5.65 -5.61 -0.15
CA VAL A 242 4.51 -6.28 -0.79
C VAL A 242 4.18 -5.54 -2.08
N VAL A 243 4.24 -6.26 -3.20
CA VAL A 243 4.08 -5.67 -4.54
C VAL A 243 2.90 -6.31 -5.27
N GLY A 244 1.89 -5.52 -5.60
CA GLY A 244 0.80 -5.90 -6.49
C GLY A 244 1.08 -5.52 -7.94
N ASN A 245 0.37 -6.13 -8.90
CA ASN A 245 0.49 -5.77 -10.31
C ASN A 245 -0.86 -5.75 -11.07
N ALA A 246 -0.82 -5.40 -12.36
CA ALA A 246 -1.98 -5.35 -13.25
C ALA A 246 -2.70 -6.71 -13.39
N ASP A 247 -1.97 -7.82 -13.31
CA ASP A 247 -2.53 -9.18 -13.38
C ASP A 247 -3.16 -9.65 -12.06
N GLY A 248 -3.14 -8.79 -11.03
CA GLY A 248 -3.71 -9.09 -9.72
C GLY A 248 -2.86 -10.04 -8.89
N GLU A 249 -1.59 -10.20 -9.24
CA GLU A 249 -0.60 -10.92 -8.45
C GLU A 249 -0.17 -10.07 -7.26
N ILE A 250 0.16 -10.72 -6.15
CA ILE A 250 0.83 -10.13 -4.98
C ILE A 250 2.13 -10.88 -4.73
N TRP A 251 3.22 -10.14 -4.72
CA TRP A 251 4.57 -10.59 -4.45
C TRP A 251 5.02 -10.09 -3.08
N ALA A 252 5.83 -10.88 -2.38
CA ALA A 252 6.48 -10.47 -1.14
C ALA A 252 8.00 -10.60 -1.29
N CYS A 253 8.74 -9.58 -0.86
CA CYS A 253 10.20 -9.50 -0.92
C CYS A 253 10.77 -9.32 0.48
N ALA A 254 11.79 -10.10 0.86
CA ALA A 254 12.48 -9.89 2.14
C ALA A 254 13.48 -8.75 2.04
N GLY A 255 13.22 -7.66 2.77
CA GLY A 255 13.98 -6.43 2.72
C GLY A 255 14.06 -5.80 1.32
N PRO A 256 14.94 -4.81 1.14
CA PRO A 256 15.25 -4.21 -0.16
C PRO A 256 16.19 -5.09 -1.01
N THR A 257 15.87 -6.39 -1.13
CA THR A 257 16.67 -7.38 -1.87
C THR A 257 15.91 -7.97 -3.06
N ASP A 258 16.60 -8.75 -3.90
CA ASP A 258 16.02 -9.43 -5.07
C ASP A 258 15.29 -10.74 -4.73
N ASN A 259 15.20 -11.06 -3.45
CA ASN A 259 14.55 -12.27 -2.98
C ASN A 259 13.05 -12.06 -2.78
N CYS A 260 12.29 -12.25 -3.86
CA CYS A 260 10.84 -12.10 -3.89
C CYS A 260 10.13 -13.40 -4.30
N ALA A 261 8.91 -13.61 -3.81
CA ALA A 261 8.04 -14.70 -4.22
C ALA A 261 6.61 -14.22 -4.45
N LEU A 262 5.95 -14.81 -5.46
CA LEU A 262 4.51 -14.71 -5.63
C LEU A 262 3.81 -15.40 -4.45
N VAL A 263 3.00 -14.66 -3.69
CA VAL A 263 2.33 -15.17 -2.49
C VAL A 263 0.83 -15.31 -2.66
N LEU A 264 0.21 -14.50 -3.51
CA LEU A 264 -1.24 -14.53 -3.74
C LEU A 264 -1.58 -14.14 -5.18
N GLN A 265 -2.59 -14.81 -5.73
CA GLN A 265 -3.27 -14.40 -6.95
C GLN A 265 -4.70 -13.97 -6.57
N THR A 266 -5.03 -12.71 -6.79
CA THR A 266 -6.38 -12.19 -6.53
C THR A 266 -7.35 -12.60 -7.64
N GLU A 267 -8.66 -12.53 -7.36
CA GLU A 267 -9.70 -12.73 -8.38
C GLU A 267 -9.91 -11.48 -9.29
N GLY A 268 -9.25 -10.36 -8.96
CA GLY A 268 -9.31 -9.09 -9.69
C GLY A 268 -8.00 -8.75 -10.39
N ALA A 269 -7.97 -7.58 -11.04
CA ALA A 269 -6.79 -7.02 -11.70
C ALA A 269 -6.36 -5.74 -10.97
N ASN A 270 -5.20 -5.18 -11.32
CA ASN A 270 -4.62 -3.98 -10.72
C ASN A 270 -4.60 -4.03 -9.19
N ALA A 271 -3.93 -5.04 -8.63
CA ALA A 271 -3.84 -5.19 -7.19
C ALA A 271 -2.98 -4.07 -6.59
N LYS A 272 -3.54 -3.34 -5.62
CA LYS A 272 -2.86 -2.26 -4.88
C LYS A 272 -2.84 -2.61 -3.39
N PRO A 273 -1.72 -3.16 -2.88
CA PRO A 273 -1.63 -3.58 -1.48
C PRO A 273 -1.41 -2.39 -0.54
N SER A 274 -1.85 -2.56 0.71
CA SER A 274 -1.50 -1.76 1.87
C SER A 274 -1.34 -2.70 3.06
N VAL A 275 -0.33 -2.46 3.89
CA VAL A 275 0.10 -3.38 4.94
C VAL A 275 0.05 -2.67 6.30
N GLY A 276 -0.44 -3.36 7.32
CA GLY A 276 -0.49 -2.86 8.70
C GLY A 276 -1.27 -3.80 9.62
N ASP A 277 -0.96 -3.79 10.92
CA ASP A 277 -1.69 -4.55 11.95
C ASP A 277 -3.06 -3.91 12.26
N PHE A 278 -4.03 -4.11 11.37
CA PHE A 278 -5.36 -3.48 11.52
C PHE A 278 -6.24 -4.20 12.55
N ASN A 279 -5.92 -5.45 12.88
CA ASN A 279 -6.69 -6.25 13.84
C ASN A 279 -6.06 -6.26 15.25
N HIS A 280 -4.90 -5.61 15.40
CA HIS A 280 -4.15 -5.45 16.64
C HIS A 280 -3.72 -6.78 17.29
N ASP A 281 -3.37 -7.78 16.48
CA ASP A 281 -2.82 -9.05 16.97
C ASP A 281 -1.28 -9.07 17.00
N GLY A 282 -0.65 -7.98 16.58
CA GLY A 282 0.81 -7.84 16.54
C GLY A 282 1.45 -8.43 15.28
N LEU A 283 0.64 -8.81 14.27
CA LEU A 283 1.11 -9.24 12.96
C LEU A 283 0.64 -8.25 11.89
N GLN A 284 1.48 -8.05 10.87
CA GLN A 284 1.12 -7.20 9.74
C GLN A 284 0.06 -7.88 8.88
N ASP A 285 -1.09 -7.23 8.75
CA ASP A 285 -2.18 -7.66 7.87
C ASP A 285 -2.08 -6.97 6.49
N LEU A 286 -2.86 -7.46 5.53
CA LEU A 286 -2.86 -6.97 4.15
C LEU A 286 -4.27 -6.54 3.71
N VAL A 287 -4.38 -5.32 3.19
CA VAL A 287 -5.58 -4.81 2.50
C VAL A 287 -5.23 -4.52 1.04
N ILE A 288 -6.06 -5.00 0.11
CA ILE A 288 -5.78 -4.96 -1.33
C ILE A 288 -6.95 -4.28 -2.05
N GLY A 289 -6.64 -3.18 -2.74
CA GLY A 289 -7.54 -2.57 -3.71
C GLY A 289 -7.44 -3.22 -5.09
N LEU A 290 -8.54 -3.23 -5.83
CA LEU A 290 -8.65 -3.92 -7.12
C LEU A 290 -9.32 -3.04 -8.18
N SER A 291 -9.14 -3.42 -9.45
CA SER A 291 -9.62 -2.65 -10.60
C SER A 291 -11.14 -2.44 -10.64
N ASN A 292 -11.91 -3.33 -10.02
CA ASN A 292 -13.36 -3.26 -9.90
C ASN A 292 -13.84 -2.46 -8.68
N GLY A 293 -12.93 -1.74 -8.01
CA GLY A 293 -13.22 -0.93 -6.82
C GLY A 293 -13.37 -1.75 -5.53
N SER A 294 -13.32 -3.08 -5.59
CA SER A 294 -13.40 -3.92 -4.40
C SER A 294 -12.15 -3.80 -3.55
N ILE A 295 -12.32 -3.93 -2.24
CA ILE A 295 -11.23 -3.98 -1.26
C ILE A 295 -11.29 -5.34 -0.57
N MET A 296 -10.18 -6.07 -0.60
CA MET A 296 -9.99 -7.36 0.03
C MET A 296 -9.11 -7.18 1.26
N ALA A 297 -9.57 -7.62 2.44
CA ALA A 297 -8.74 -7.66 3.64
C ALA A 297 -8.32 -9.11 3.96
N ILE A 298 -7.07 -9.27 4.39
CA ILE A 298 -6.44 -10.53 4.74
C ILE A 298 -5.70 -10.31 6.07
N THR A 299 -6.11 -11.03 7.10
CA THR A 299 -5.42 -11.02 8.38
C THR A 299 -4.32 -12.08 8.41
N ALA A 300 -3.14 -11.71 8.88
CA ALA A 300 -2.09 -12.67 9.21
C ALA A 300 -2.50 -13.46 10.46
N VAL A 301 -1.98 -14.68 10.61
CA VAL A 301 -2.13 -15.44 11.86
C VAL A 301 -0.82 -16.10 12.24
N ALA A 302 -0.54 -16.12 13.54
CA ALA A 302 0.66 -16.77 14.05
C ALA A 302 0.64 -18.27 13.70
N GLN A 303 1.77 -18.78 13.20
CA GLN A 303 1.95 -20.22 13.04
C GLN A 303 2.00 -20.88 14.44
N PRO A 304 1.24 -21.98 14.67
CA PRO A 304 1.24 -22.69 15.95
C PRO A 304 2.55 -23.44 16.25
#